data_AF-A0A5K1JUT5-F1
#
_entry.id   AF-A0A5K1JUT5-F1
#
_cell.length_a   1.000
_cell.length_b   1.000
_cell.length_c   1.000
_cell.angle_alpha   90.00
_cell.angle_beta   90.00
_cell.angle_gamma   90.00
#
_symmetry.space_group_name_H-M   'P 1'
#
loop_
_entity.id
_entity.type
_entity.pdbx_description
1 polymer ?
#
loop_
_entity_poly.entity_id
_entity_poly.type
_entity_poly.pdbx_seq_one_letter_code
_entity_poly.pdbx_strand_id
1 'polypeptide(L)'
;MALADAQNLAIRKLLSKAAFESTLSPGPPLSKSHPSPALVAKLHLECAALYATARSLVKTPGASRASSRPKLKMSLGRDKDRNANPHGDDETGEEVAPELRRYLADEAALHAALARKWLGVDAGEHGGTSKGGIAVGFLIWAKKELEELKSGHASGGMISGEREKEIRERRKARVLEELEGTGTFLVGYKKMNDSISFQPVPPQSELQAMIPAGLLAAVVKPYAKPTPAFGPGSVEYVRRQAEELELLETQSIADTVVSTTSTAVEGAPSKSYAGAEAYY
;
A
#
# COMPACT_ATOMS: atom_id res chain seq x y z
N MET A 1 1.20 -3.45 -1.15
CA MET A 1 -0.24 -3.78 -1.03
C MET A 1 -0.99 -2.74 -0.21
N ALA A 2 -0.78 -2.61 1.10
CA ALA A 2 -1.54 -1.65 1.93
C ALA A 2 -1.51 -0.20 1.42
N LEU A 3 -0.36 0.25 0.89
CA LEU A 3 -0.25 1.57 0.25
C LEU A 3 -1.13 1.69 -1.01
N ALA A 4 -1.23 0.62 -1.82
CA ALA A 4 -2.11 0.56 -2.99
C ALA A 4 -3.59 0.63 -2.59
N ASP A 5 -3.98 -0.10 -1.54
CA ASP A 5 -5.37 -0.07 -1.04
C ASP A 5 -5.73 1.31 -0.48
N ALA A 6 -4.79 1.97 0.20
CA ALA A 6 -4.94 3.36 0.66
C ALA A 6 -5.08 4.33 -0.52
N GLN A 7 -4.27 4.17 -1.57
CA GLN A 7 -4.37 4.94 -2.81
C GLN A 7 -5.74 4.75 -3.48
N ASN A 8 -6.20 3.50 -3.64
CA ASN A 8 -7.51 3.19 -4.20
C ASN A 8 -8.66 3.81 -3.38
N LEU A 9 -8.56 3.79 -2.05
CA LEU A 9 -9.53 4.45 -1.17
C LEU A 9 -9.50 5.98 -1.32
N ALA A 10 -8.33 6.59 -1.48
CA ALA A 10 -8.20 8.02 -1.75
C ALA A 10 -8.86 8.41 -3.08
N ILE A 11 -8.66 7.61 -4.13
CA ILE A 11 -9.31 7.80 -5.44
C ILE A 11 -10.85 7.74 -5.30
N ARG A 12 -11.38 6.70 -4.64
CA ARG A 12 -12.84 6.58 -4.42
C ARG A 12 -13.41 7.75 -3.62
N LYS A 13 -12.68 8.23 -2.61
CA LYS A 13 -13.07 9.43 -1.85
C LYS A 13 -13.13 10.67 -2.74
N LEU A 14 -12.14 10.86 -3.60
CA LEU A 14 -12.06 11.99 -4.53
C LEU A 14 -13.23 11.98 -5.53
N LEU A 15 -13.60 10.80 -6.04
CA LEU A 15 -14.66 10.63 -7.03
C LEU A 15 -16.07 10.58 -6.43
N SER A 16 -16.22 10.42 -5.11
CA SER A 16 -17.52 10.19 -4.46
C SER A 16 -18.56 11.28 -4.76
N LYS A 17 -18.16 12.56 -4.73
CA LYS A 17 -19.05 13.69 -5.07
C LYS A 17 -19.47 13.68 -6.54
N ALA A 18 -18.52 13.40 -7.43
CA ALA A 18 -18.77 13.41 -8.87
C ALA A 18 -19.57 12.18 -9.33
N ALA A 19 -19.43 11.05 -8.63
CA ALA A 19 -20.19 9.83 -8.91
C ALA A 19 -21.69 10.05 -8.76
N PHE A 20 -22.12 10.83 -7.76
CA PHE A 20 -23.53 11.19 -7.60
C PHE A 20 -24.06 11.96 -8.82
N GLU A 21 -23.35 12.98 -9.28
CA GLU A 21 -23.76 13.79 -10.43
C GLU A 21 -23.72 13.00 -11.75
N SER A 22 -22.79 12.05 -11.87
CA SER A 22 -22.71 11.14 -13.02
C SER A 22 -23.92 10.21 -13.15
N THR A 23 -24.70 9.98 -12.09
CA THR A 23 -25.98 9.24 -12.21
C THR A 23 -27.08 10.05 -12.88
N LEU A 24 -26.99 11.39 -12.81
CA LEU A 24 -27.98 12.31 -13.39
C LEU A 24 -27.66 12.64 -14.85
N SER A 25 -26.37 12.74 -15.19
CA SER A 25 -25.90 12.99 -16.55
C SER A 25 -24.71 12.07 -16.87
N PRO A 26 -24.98 10.84 -17.33
CA PRO A 26 -23.91 9.92 -17.70
C PRO A 26 -23.27 10.34 -19.04
N GLY A 27 -21.95 10.44 -19.06
CA GLY A 27 -21.17 10.73 -20.27
C GLY A 27 -20.61 12.16 -20.33
N PRO A 28 -20.04 12.55 -21.48
CA PRO A 28 -19.48 13.88 -21.67
C PRO A 28 -20.56 14.94 -21.93
N PRO A 29 -20.37 16.20 -21.53
CA PRO A 29 -19.22 16.71 -20.79
C PRO A 29 -19.27 16.35 -19.30
N LEU A 30 -18.10 16.33 -18.65
CA LEU A 30 -18.05 16.09 -17.20
C LEU A 30 -18.71 17.23 -16.42
N SER A 31 -19.27 16.91 -15.25
CA SER A 31 -19.83 17.92 -14.37
C SER A 31 -18.73 18.82 -13.81
N LYS A 32 -19.06 20.09 -13.52
CA LYS A 32 -18.11 21.08 -12.98
C LYS A 32 -17.53 20.70 -11.62
N SER A 33 -18.16 19.75 -10.91
CA SER A 33 -17.69 19.28 -9.60
C SER A 33 -16.68 18.13 -9.72
N HIS A 34 -16.49 17.57 -10.92
CA HIS A 34 -15.59 16.45 -11.15
C HIS A 34 -14.12 16.90 -10.97
N PRO A 35 -13.28 16.13 -10.25
CA PRO A 35 -11.84 16.40 -10.18
C PRO A 35 -11.20 16.33 -11.58
N SER A 36 -10.03 16.93 -11.78
CA SER A 36 -9.35 16.85 -13.09
C SER A 36 -9.16 15.39 -13.56
N PRO A 37 -9.65 15.00 -14.76
CA PRO A 37 -9.46 13.64 -15.30
C PRO A 37 -7.98 13.26 -15.43
N ALA A 38 -7.12 14.22 -15.81
CA ALA A 38 -5.66 14.02 -15.82
C ALA A 38 -5.12 13.62 -14.44
N LEU A 39 -5.61 14.25 -13.36
CA LEU A 39 -5.22 13.90 -11.99
C LEU A 39 -5.67 12.47 -11.66
N VAL A 40 -6.93 12.15 -11.94
CA VAL A 40 -7.50 10.81 -11.67
C VAL A 40 -6.72 9.73 -12.43
N ALA A 41 -6.39 9.97 -13.70
CA ALA A 41 -5.57 9.07 -14.51
C ALA A 41 -4.22 8.78 -13.85
N LYS A 42 -3.48 9.81 -13.42
CA LYS A 42 -2.18 9.66 -12.76
C LYS A 42 -2.28 8.89 -11.44
N LEU A 43 -3.34 9.12 -10.65
CA LEU A 43 -3.57 8.37 -9.41
C LEU A 43 -3.80 6.88 -9.69
N HIS A 44 -4.54 6.54 -10.74
CA HIS A 44 -4.76 5.15 -11.18
C HIS A 44 -3.49 4.48 -11.72
N LEU A 45 -2.66 5.21 -12.47
CA LEU A 45 -1.36 4.70 -12.95
C LEU A 45 -0.45 4.31 -11.78
N GLU A 46 -0.36 5.16 -10.76
CA GLU A 46 0.42 4.85 -9.56
C GLU A 46 -0.18 3.66 -8.79
N CYS A 47 -1.50 3.61 -8.66
CA CYS A 47 -2.18 2.48 -8.03
C CYS A 47 -1.87 1.14 -8.73
N ALA A 48 -1.91 1.14 -10.07
CA ALA A 48 -1.54 -0.02 -10.88
C ALA A 48 -0.07 -0.42 -10.67
N ALA A 49 0.85 0.54 -10.62
CA ALA A 49 2.27 0.31 -10.34
C ALA A 49 2.49 -0.29 -8.94
N LEU A 50 1.78 0.19 -7.91
CA LEU A 50 1.87 -0.34 -6.54
C LEU A 50 1.33 -1.77 -6.43
N TYR A 51 0.27 -2.13 -7.16
CA TYR A 51 -0.21 -3.51 -7.21
C TYR A 51 0.74 -4.42 -8.02
N ALA A 52 1.30 -3.92 -9.13
CA ALA A 52 2.27 -4.66 -9.94
C ALA A 52 3.58 -4.94 -9.17
N THR A 53 4.10 -3.96 -8.44
CA THR A 53 5.27 -4.13 -7.56
C THR A 53 4.96 -5.11 -6.43
N ALA A 54 3.80 -5.01 -5.77
CA ALA A 54 3.38 -5.99 -4.78
C ALA A 54 3.29 -7.42 -5.36
N ARG A 55 2.76 -7.57 -6.58
CA ARG A 55 2.72 -8.86 -7.29
C ARG A 55 4.10 -9.41 -7.59
N SER A 56 5.06 -8.56 -7.95
CA SER A 56 6.44 -8.99 -8.20
C SER A 56 7.11 -9.52 -6.94
N LEU A 57 6.93 -8.84 -5.79
CA LEU A 57 7.46 -9.27 -4.49
C LEU A 57 6.86 -10.59 -4.00
N VAL A 58 5.57 -10.81 -4.27
CA VAL A 58 4.89 -12.06 -3.95
C VAL A 58 5.44 -13.25 -4.76
N LYS A 59 6.04 -13.00 -5.93
CA LYS A 59 6.62 -14.04 -6.79
C LYS A 59 8.08 -14.37 -6.46
N THR A 60 8.76 -13.60 -5.61
CA THR A 60 10.16 -13.86 -5.26
C THR A 60 10.25 -14.92 -4.16
N PRO A 61 10.89 -16.08 -4.39
CA PRO A 61 11.12 -17.08 -3.35
C PRO A 61 12.02 -16.48 -2.24
N GLY A 62 11.63 -16.64 -0.96
CA GLY A 62 12.46 -16.25 0.19
C GLY A 62 11.97 -15.06 1.02
N ALA A 63 10.84 -14.42 0.68
CA ALA A 63 10.26 -13.33 1.47
C ALA A 63 9.87 -13.72 2.92
N SER A 64 9.81 -15.03 3.23
CA SER A 64 9.48 -15.58 4.56
C SER A 64 10.68 -15.74 5.50
N ARG A 65 11.93 -15.57 5.04
CA ARG A 65 13.13 -15.80 5.90
C ARG A 65 13.45 -14.67 6.88
N ALA A 66 12.80 -13.51 6.80
CA ALA A 66 13.17 -12.33 7.59
C ALA A 66 12.57 -12.27 9.01
N SER A 67 11.73 -13.22 9.44
CA SER A 67 10.95 -13.08 10.70
C SER A 67 11.03 -14.22 11.73
N SER A 68 11.83 -15.28 11.55
CA SER A 68 11.94 -16.34 12.57
C SER A 68 13.19 -16.21 13.44
N ARG A 69 12.97 -15.86 14.72
CA ARG A 69 13.94 -15.95 15.83
C ARG A 69 14.49 -17.38 16.00
N PRO A 70 15.70 -17.58 16.58
CA PRO A 70 16.30 -18.89 16.70
C PRO A 70 15.63 -19.71 17.82
N LYS A 71 15.06 -20.87 17.48
CA LYS A 71 14.63 -21.88 18.47
C LYS A 71 15.82 -22.78 18.79
N LEU A 72 16.19 -22.82 20.06
CA LEU A 72 17.20 -23.71 20.65
C LEU A 72 16.84 -25.19 20.40
N LYS A 73 17.80 -25.93 19.87
CA LYS A 73 17.80 -27.39 19.68
C LYS A 73 18.15 -28.07 21.01
N MET A 74 17.31 -28.98 21.48
CA MET A 74 17.69 -30.05 22.42
C MET A 74 17.26 -31.37 21.77
N SER A 75 18.25 -32.15 21.36
CA SER A 75 18.09 -33.48 20.76
C SER A 75 18.21 -34.56 21.84
N LEU A 76 17.23 -35.46 21.93
CA LEU A 76 17.43 -36.78 22.53
C LEU A 76 16.43 -37.78 21.96
N GLY A 77 16.92 -38.82 21.28
CA GLY A 77 16.23 -40.12 21.24
C GLY A 77 15.94 -40.74 19.87
N ARG A 78 16.92 -41.50 19.36
CA ARG A 78 16.86 -42.95 19.08
C ARG A 78 16.17 -43.44 17.79
N ASP A 79 17.02 -44.02 16.95
CA ASP A 79 16.80 -44.69 15.68
C ASP A 79 15.71 -45.78 15.67
N LYS A 80 14.92 -45.80 14.59
CA LYS A 80 14.43 -47.04 13.99
C LYS A 80 14.08 -46.84 12.52
N ASP A 81 14.95 -47.36 11.66
CA ASP A 81 14.82 -47.43 10.21
C ASP A 81 13.47 -48.00 9.74
N ARG A 82 12.82 -47.30 8.80
CA ARG A 82 12.00 -47.89 7.74
C ARG A 82 11.70 -46.85 6.65
N ASN A 83 12.54 -46.87 5.62
CA ASN A 83 12.22 -46.64 4.22
C ASN A 83 11.23 -45.48 3.92
N ALA A 84 11.76 -44.25 3.89
CA ALA A 84 11.05 -43.08 3.38
C ALA A 84 11.82 -42.49 2.18
N ASN A 85 11.08 -42.25 1.10
CA ASN A 85 11.55 -41.69 -0.17
C ASN A 85 12.44 -40.44 -0.03
N PRO A 86 13.37 -40.21 -0.97
CA PRO A 86 14.18 -39.01 -1.06
C PRO A 86 13.41 -37.93 -1.84
N HIS A 87 12.35 -37.39 -1.26
CA HIS A 87 11.91 -36.04 -1.61
C HIS A 87 11.87 -35.26 -0.32
N GLY A 88 12.93 -34.46 -0.15
CA GLY A 88 13.13 -33.63 1.02
C GLY A 88 11.87 -32.84 1.30
N ASP A 89 11.57 -32.73 2.59
CA ASP A 89 10.86 -31.60 3.14
C ASP A 89 11.37 -30.33 2.42
N ASP A 90 10.60 -29.87 1.44
CA ASP A 90 10.63 -28.49 0.99
C ASP A 90 10.00 -27.66 2.12
N GLU A 91 10.70 -27.60 3.26
CA GLU A 91 10.55 -26.61 4.32
C GLU A 91 11.10 -25.26 3.80
N THR A 92 10.67 -24.88 2.59
CA THR A 92 11.29 -23.86 1.72
C THR A 92 10.25 -22.85 1.28
N GLY A 93 9.64 -22.18 2.27
CA GLY A 93 8.86 -20.96 2.08
C GLY A 93 7.42 -21.19 1.66
N GLU A 94 6.48 -20.92 2.58
CA GLU A 94 5.03 -20.91 2.30
C GLU A 94 4.73 -20.25 0.94
N GLU A 95 4.25 -21.06 0.00
CA GLU A 95 3.82 -20.59 -1.30
C GLU A 95 2.70 -19.56 -1.11
N VAL A 96 2.86 -18.35 -1.66
CA VAL A 96 1.85 -17.31 -1.50
C VAL A 96 0.54 -17.76 -2.13
N ALA A 97 -0.55 -17.66 -1.36
CA ALA A 97 -1.89 -18.06 -1.75
C ALA A 97 -2.21 -17.61 -3.19
N PRO A 98 -2.63 -18.52 -4.08
CA PRO A 98 -2.90 -18.21 -5.49
C PRO A 98 -3.98 -17.13 -5.64
N GLU A 99 -4.89 -17.04 -4.66
CA GLU A 99 -5.91 -16.00 -4.58
C GLU A 99 -5.33 -14.59 -4.46
N LEU A 100 -4.27 -14.41 -3.67
CA LEU A 100 -3.60 -13.12 -3.52
C LEU A 100 -2.89 -12.73 -4.81
N ARG A 101 -2.23 -13.68 -5.47
CA ARG A 101 -1.61 -13.46 -6.79
C ARG A 101 -2.61 -13.04 -7.84
N ARG A 102 -3.78 -13.69 -7.86
CA ARG A 102 -4.90 -13.35 -8.75
C ARG A 102 -5.45 -11.97 -8.43
N TYR A 103 -5.72 -11.68 -7.15
CA TYR A 103 -6.19 -10.36 -6.71
C TYR A 103 -5.26 -9.22 -7.14
N LEU A 104 -3.96 -9.35 -6.90
CA LEU A 104 -2.99 -8.32 -7.27
C LEU A 104 -2.87 -8.16 -8.79
N ALA A 105 -3.05 -9.23 -9.57
CA ALA A 105 -3.07 -9.16 -11.03
C ALA A 105 -4.33 -8.46 -11.55
N ASP A 106 -5.49 -8.84 -11.03
CA ASP A 106 -6.79 -8.27 -11.41
C ASP A 106 -6.87 -6.78 -11.07
N GLU A 107 -6.47 -6.38 -9.86
CA GLU A 107 -6.49 -4.95 -9.46
C GLU A 107 -5.45 -4.13 -10.23
N ALA A 108 -4.25 -4.67 -10.50
CA ALA A 108 -3.27 -3.96 -11.33
C ALA A 108 -3.81 -3.69 -12.74
N ALA A 109 -4.44 -4.70 -13.36
CA ALA A 109 -5.03 -4.57 -14.68
C ALA A 109 -6.25 -3.63 -14.67
N LEU A 110 -7.13 -3.73 -13.66
CA LEU A 110 -8.27 -2.85 -13.51
C LEU A 110 -7.83 -1.38 -13.39
N HIS A 111 -6.89 -1.08 -12.49
CA HIS A 111 -6.40 0.28 -12.32
C HIS A 111 -5.66 0.80 -13.56
N ALA A 112 -4.96 -0.05 -14.30
CA ALA A 112 -4.35 0.33 -15.56
C ALA A 112 -5.43 0.68 -16.63
N ALA A 113 -6.49 -0.12 -16.74
CA ALA A 113 -7.60 0.15 -17.66
C ALA A 113 -8.32 1.47 -17.30
N LEU A 114 -8.57 1.69 -16.00
CA LEU A 114 -9.17 2.94 -15.51
C LEU A 114 -8.28 4.16 -15.75
N ALA A 115 -6.96 4.03 -15.62
CA ALA A 115 -6.04 5.10 -15.99
C ALA A 115 -6.23 5.51 -17.45
N ARG A 116 -6.28 4.54 -18.37
CA ARG A 116 -6.49 4.79 -19.80
C ARG A 116 -7.86 5.41 -20.09
N LYS A 117 -8.92 4.95 -19.42
CA LYS A 117 -10.25 5.58 -19.48
C LYS A 117 -10.14 7.08 -19.18
N TRP A 118 -9.52 7.44 -18.07
CA TRP A 118 -9.40 8.83 -17.64
C TRP A 118 -8.44 9.66 -18.50
N LEU A 119 -7.40 9.07 -19.10
CA LEU A 119 -6.57 9.73 -20.12
C LEU A 119 -7.38 10.04 -21.39
N GLY A 120 -8.25 9.13 -21.80
CA GLY A 120 -9.14 9.34 -22.94
C GLY A 120 -10.18 10.43 -22.67
N VAL A 121 -10.79 10.42 -21.48
CA VAL A 121 -11.69 11.49 -21.03
C VAL A 121 -10.97 12.83 -20.96
N ASP A 122 -9.75 12.89 -20.42
CA ASP A 122 -8.95 14.12 -20.36
C ASP A 122 -8.67 14.69 -21.77
N ALA A 123 -8.28 13.83 -22.71
CA ALA A 123 -8.07 14.22 -24.10
C ALA A 123 -9.37 14.74 -24.76
N GLY A 124 -10.52 14.18 -24.40
CA GLY A 124 -11.82 14.59 -24.93
C GLY A 124 -12.32 15.92 -24.37
N GLU A 125 -12.14 16.17 -23.06
CA GLU A 125 -12.59 17.40 -22.40
C GLU A 125 -11.61 18.58 -22.61
N HIS A 126 -10.30 18.35 -22.42
CA HIS A 126 -9.29 19.40 -22.43
C HIS A 126 -8.51 19.50 -23.76
N GLY A 127 -8.58 18.47 -24.60
CA GLY A 127 -7.87 18.45 -25.89
C GLY A 127 -8.60 19.14 -27.04
N GLY A 128 -9.85 19.57 -26.82
CA GLY A 128 -10.69 20.21 -27.83
C GLY A 128 -10.78 19.38 -29.12
N THR A 129 -10.83 20.04 -30.27
CA THR A 129 -10.90 19.38 -31.58
C THR A 129 -9.59 18.72 -32.02
N SER A 130 -8.46 19.02 -31.36
CA SER A 130 -7.15 18.50 -31.76
C SER A 130 -6.84 17.09 -31.24
N LYS A 131 -7.48 16.65 -30.16
CA LYS A 131 -7.20 15.35 -29.52
C LYS A 131 -8.38 14.38 -29.53
N GLY A 132 -9.41 14.63 -30.35
CA GLY A 132 -10.58 13.75 -30.46
C GLY A 132 -10.22 12.29 -30.80
N GLY A 133 -9.27 12.09 -31.71
CA GLY A 133 -8.80 10.76 -32.09
C GLY A 133 -8.03 10.05 -30.97
N ILE A 134 -7.23 10.79 -30.19
CA ILE A 134 -6.52 10.29 -29.02
C ILE A 134 -7.50 9.85 -27.93
N ALA A 135 -8.55 10.67 -27.69
CA ALA A 135 -9.61 10.36 -26.72
C ALA A 135 -10.30 9.03 -27.05
N VAL A 136 -10.72 8.87 -28.32
CA VAL A 136 -11.33 7.64 -28.82
C VAL A 136 -10.36 6.46 -28.71
N GLY A 137 -9.09 6.64 -29.08
CA GLY A 137 -8.07 5.59 -29.02
C GLY A 137 -7.86 5.03 -27.61
N PHE A 138 -7.68 5.91 -26.61
CA PHE A 138 -7.55 5.49 -25.22
C PHE A 138 -8.81 4.81 -24.67
N LEU A 139 -10.00 5.26 -25.06
CA LEU A 139 -11.26 4.65 -24.61
C LEU A 139 -11.53 3.28 -25.25
N ILE A 140 -11.17 3.10 -26.53
CA ILE A 140 -11.20 1.79 -27.18
C ILE A 140 -10.26 0.82 -26.46
N TRP A 141 -9.04 1.28 -26.15
CA TRP A 141 -8.07 0.47 -25.42
C TRP A 141 -8.57 0.11 -24.01
N ALA A 142 -9.05 1.09 -23.25
CA ALA A 142 -9.62 0.86 -21.92
C ALA A 142 -10.80 -0.13 -21.95
N LYS A 143 -11.71 0.03 -22.92
CA LYS A 143 -12.85 -0.89 -23.09
C LYS A 143 -12.39 -2.32 -23.36
N LYS A 144 -11.39 -2.50 -24.24
CA LYS A 144 -10.83 -3.83 -24.53
C LYS A 144 -10.27 -4.50 -23.28
N GLU A 145 -9.47 -3.78 -22.49
CA GLU A 145 -8.90 -4.34 -21.25
C GLU A 145 -9.97 -4.65 -20.18
N LEU A 146 -11.03 -3.84 -20.09
CA LEU A 146 -12.16 -4.13 -19.19
C LEU A 146 -12.96 -5.36 -19.63
N GLU A 147 -13.16 -5.59 -20.93
CA GLU A 147 -13.79 -6.82 -21.45
C GLU A 147 -12.93 -8.07 -21.16
N GLU A 148 -11.61 -7.96 -21.31
CA GLU A 148 -10.67 -9.02 -20.93
C GLU A 148 -10.75 -9.34 -19.42
N LEU A 149 -10.91 -8.32 -18.57
CA LEU A 149 -11.09 -8.52 -17.12
C LEU A 149 -12.46 -9.08 -16.74
N LYS A 150 -13.51 -8.69 -17.46
CA LYS A 150 -14.88 -9.17 -17.25
C LYS A 150 -15.00 -10.67 -17.54
N SER A 151 -14.39 -11.13 -18.64
CA SER A 151 -14.36 -12.55 -18.98
C SER A 151 -13.55 -13.35 -17.96
N GLY A 152 -12.55 -12.72 -17.34
CA GLY A 152 -11.78 -13.25 -16.23
C GLY A 152 -10.91 -14.45 -16.65
N HIS A 153 -9.82 -14.68 -15.94
CA HIS A 153 -9.08 -15.94 -16.06
C HIS A 153 -9.98 -17.07 -15.54
N ALA A 154 -10.76 -17.67 -16.43
CA ALA A 154 -11.71 -18.75 -16.16
C ALA A 154 -11.03 -20.10 -15.80
N SER A 155 -9.85 -20.05 -15.17
CA SER A 155 -8.99 -21.22 -14.91
C SER A 155 -8.99 -21.70 -13.45
N GLY A 156 -9.92 -21.23 -12.61
CA GLY A 156 -10.09 -21.71 -11.24
C GLY A 156 -11.41 -22.47 -11.08
N GLY A 157 -11.33 -23.79 -11.09
CA GLY A 157 -12.44 -24.75 -11.16
C GLY A 157 -13.51 -24.67 -10.06
N MET A 158 -14.52 -25.52 -10.26
CA MET A 158 -15.83 -25.64 -9.61
C MET A 158 -15.88 -25.85 -8.08
N ILE A 159 -14.84 -25.52 -7.32
CA ILE A 159 -14.78 -25.70 -5.86
C ILE A 159 -14.47 -24.36 -5.20
N SER A 160 -15.40 -23.41 -5.32
CA SER A 160 -15.28 -22.07 -4.77
C SER A 160 -16.41 -21.92 -3.74
N GLY A 161 -16.07 -21.80 -2.47
CA GLY A 161 -17.05 -21.61 -1.40
C GLY A 161 -17.92 -20.37 -1.66
N GLU A 162 -19.13 -20.33 -1.10
CA GLU A 162 -20.12 -19.27 -1.31
C GLU A 162 -19.51 -17.84 -1.17
N ARG A 163 -18.64 -17.66 -0.17
CA ARG A 163 -17.90 -16.42 0.06
C ARG A 163 -16.97 -16.02 -1.10
N GLU A 164 -16.25 -16.96 -1.70
CA GLU A 164 -15.35 -16.66 -2.81
C GLU A 164 -16.14 -16.38 -4.10
N LYS A 165 -17.27 -17.08 -4.30
CA LYS A 165 -18.22 -16.78 -5.36
C LYS A 165 -18.76 -15.35 -5.23
N GLU A 166 -19.20 -14.96 -4.04
CA GLU A 166 -19.69 -13.60 -3.77
C GLU A 166 -18.63 -12.53 -4.05
N ILE A 167 -17.38 -12.74 -3.61
CA ILE A 167 -16.27 -11.82 -3.87
C ILE A 167 -16.02 -11.69 -5.38
N ARG A 168 -16.07 -12.80 -6.13
CA ARG A 168 -15.90 -12.82 -7.58
C ARG A 168 -17.03 -12.07 -8.28
N GLU A 169 -18.27 -12.27 -7.87
CA GLU A 169 -19.43 -11.57 -8.42
C GLU A 169 -19.36 -10.05 -8.17
N ARG A 170 -18.99 -9.63 -6.95
CA ARG A 170 -18.78 -8.20 -6.65
C ARG A 170 -17.69 -7.57 -7.51
N ARG A 171 -16.60 -8.29 -7.78
CA ARG A 171 -15.54 -7.82 -8.70
C ARG A 171 -16.04 -7.70 -10.13
N LYS A 172 -16.78 -8.70 -10.62
CA LYS A 172 -17.38 -8.68 -11.96
C LYS A 172 -18.37 -7.52 -12.11
N ALA A 173 -19.20 -7.28 -11.11
CA ALA A 173 -20.13 -6.14 -11.08
C ALA A 173 -19.38 -4.81 -11.18
N ARG A 174 -18.28 -4.64 -10.42
CA ARG A 174 -17.43 -3.44 -10.50
C ARG A 174 -16.83 -3.25 -11.90
N VAL A 175 -16.34 -4.32 -12.53
CA VAL A 175 -15.80 -4.24 -13.90
C VAL A 175 -16.89 -3.87 -14.91
N LEU A 176 -18.08 -4.44 -14.76
CA LEU A 176 -19.23 -4.15 -15.62
C LEU A 176 -19.67 -2.69 -15.54
N GLU A 177 -19.80 -2.15 -14.33
CA GLU A 177 -20.14 -0.74 -14.12
C GLU A 177 -19.12 0.19 -14.80
N GLU A 178 -17.83 -0.10 -14.66
CA GLU A 178 -16.77 0.69 -15.30
C GLU A 178 -16.77 0.57 -16.82
N LEU A 179 -17.16 -0.60 -17.34
CA LEU A 179 -17.27 -0.88 -18.77
C LEU A 179 -18.45 -0.12 -19.38
N GLU A 180 -19.60 -0.10 -18.72
CA GLU A 180 -20.76 0.70 -19.10
C GLU A 180 -20.39 2.19 -19.13
N GLY A 181 -19.75 2.69 -18.06
CA GLY A 181 -19.27 4.08 -18.02
C GLY A 181 -18.29 4.40 -19.15
N THR A 182 -17.33 3.52 -19.42
CA THR A 182 -16.37 3.69 -20.53
C THR A 182 -17.08 3.67 -21.89
N GLY A 183 -18.10 2.84 -22.05
CA GLY A 183 -18.94 2.77 -23.24
C GLY A 183 -19.66 4.09 -23.52
N THR A 184 -20.25 4.70 -22.50
CA THR A 184 -20.94 5.99 -22.62
C THR A 184 -19.99 7.10 -23.09
N PHE A 185 -18.81 7.19 -22.48
CA PHE A 185 -17.79 8.16 -22.93
C PHE A 185 -17.30 7.88 -24.35
N LEU A 186 -17.06 6.61 -24.70
CA LEU A 186 -16.62 6.23 -26.03
C LEU A 186 -17.64 6.63 -27.10
N VAL A 187 -18.93 6.39 -26.88
CA VAL A 187 -19.99 6.78 -27.82
C VAL A 187 -20.03 8.30 -27.98
N GLY A 188 -19.94 9.05 -26.88
CA GLY A 188 -19.95 10.52 -26.89
C GLY A 188 -18.77 11.11 -27.66
N TYR A 189 -17.53 10.73 -27.29
CA TYR A 189 -16.34 11.27 -27.94
C TYR A 189 -16.14 10.75 -29.36
N LYS A 190 -16.55 9.51 -29.66
CA LYS A 190 -16.55 9.02 -31.04
C LYS A 190 -17.49 9.84 -31.91
N LYS A 191 -18.72 10.10 -31.45
CA LYS A 191 -19.66 10.96 -32.18
C LYS A 191 -19.08 12.35 -32.41
N MET A 192 -18.45 12.96 -31.40
CA MET A 192 -17.82 14.27 -31.50
C MET A 192 -16.60 14.26 -32.45
N ASN A 193 -15.83 13.18 -32.46
CA ASN A 193 -14.71 13.03 -33.38
C ASN A 193 -15.20 12.88 -34.83
N ASP A 194 -16.23 12.06 -35.04
CA ASP A 194 -16.77 11.75 -36.37
C ASP A 194 -17.61 12.90 -36.96
N SER A 195 -18.04 13.88 -36.16
CA SER A 195 -18.87 15.01 -36.62
C SER A 195 -18.19 16.38 -36.58
N ILE A 196 -17.20 16.60 -35.70
CA ILE A 196 -16.58 17.92 -35.48
C ILE A 196 -15.07 17.86 -35.69
N SER A 197 -14.39 16.90 -35.06
CA SER A 197 -12.92 16.96 -34.93
C SER A 197 -12.17 16.29 -36.08
N PHE A 198 -12.77 15.24 -36.67
CA PHE A 198 -12.25 14.44 -37.78
C PHE A 198 -10.79 14.00 -37.62
N GLN A 199 -10.36 13.74 -36.38
CA GLN A 199 -8.99 13.33 -36.10
C GLN A 199 -8.84 11.82 -36.30
N PRO A 200 -7.72 11.35 -36.89
CA PRO A 200 -7.44 9.93 -36.98
C PRO A 200 -7.21 9.35 -35.58
N VAL A 201 -7.62 8.09 -35.38
CA VAL A 201 -7.39 7.38 -34.12
C VAL A 201 -5.96 6.81 -34.13
N PRO A 202 -5.07 7.23 -33.21
CA PRO A 202 -3.70 6.73 -33.18
C PRO A 202 -3.63 5.23 -32.83
N PRO A 203 -2.60 4.51 -33.32
CA PRO A 203 -2.36 3.12 -32.92
C PRO A 203 -1.94 3.02 -31.45
N GLN A 204 -2.11 1.82 -30.87
CA GLN A 204 -1.84 1.57 -29.45
C GLN A 204 -0.39 1.90 -29.03
N SER A 205 0.60 1.68 -29.91
CA SER A 205 2.01 1.99 -29.63
C SER A 205 2.25 3.48 -29.41
N GLU A 206 1.60 4.35 -30.20
CA GLU A 206 1.70 5.80 -30.04
C GLU A 206 1.00 6.24 -28.75
N LEU A 207 -0.19 5.72 -28.48
CA LEU A 207 -0.91 5.99 -27.23
C LEU A 207 -0.10 5.60 -25.99
N GLN A 208 0.64 4.49 -26.05
CA GLN A 208 1.50 4.04 -24.95
C GLN A 208 2.61 5.06 -24.65
N ALA A 209 3.20 5.68 -25.67
CA ALA A 209 4.23 6.70 -25.50
C ALA A 209 3.68 8.00 -24.87
N MET A 210 2.37 8.23 -24.93
CA MET A 210 1.69 9.40 -24.35
C MET A 210 1.29 9.21 -22.88
N ILE A 211 1.50 8.03 -22.30
CA ILE A 211 1.12 7.76 -20.90
C ILE A 211 2.08 8.51 -19.96
N PRO A 212 1.57 9.42 -19.10
CA PRO A 212 2.41 10.14 -18.15
C PRO A 212 2.83 9.28 -16.96
N ALA A 213 3.73 9.79 -16.13
CA ALA A 213 4.06 9.16 -14.84
C ALA A 213 2.86 9.21 -13.85
N GLY A 214 2.81 8.21 -12.97
CA GLY A 214 1.83 8.13 -11.88
C GLY A 214 2.04 9.20 -10.80
N LEU A 215 0.99 9.42 -9.99
CA LEU A 215 1.04 10.31 -8.83
C LEU A 215 0.55 9.58 -7.58
N LEU A 216 1.30 9.70 -6.48
CA LEU A 216 0.95 9.13 -5.19
C LEU A 216 0.13 10.13 -4.35
N ALA A 217 -1.02 9.70 -3.84
CA ALA A 217 -1.86 10.48 -2.91
C ALA A 217 -1.73 10.00 -1.45
N ALA A 218 -1.46 8.71 -1.25
CA ALA A 218 -1.27 8.14 0.08
C ALA A 218 0.21 8.17 0.49
N VAL A 219 0.50 8.66 1.69
CA VAL A 219 1.86 8.66 2.26
C VAL A 219 1.96 7.59 3.35
N VAL A 220 3.05 6.82 3.33
CA VAL A 220 3.35 5.86 4.41
C VAL A 220 3.67 6.63 5.68
N LYS A 221 2.87 6.43 6.73
CA LYS A 221 3.15 6.98 8.06
C LYS A 221 4.15 6.05 8.78
N PRO A 222 5.33 6.55 9.18
CA PRO A 222 6.26 5.75 9.96
C PRO A 222 5.61 5.34 11.28
N TYR A 223 5.73 4.06 11.62
CA TYR A 223 5.25 3.56 12.90
C TYR A 223 6.20 4.01 14.01
N ALA A 224 5.66 4.69 15.02
CA ALA A 224 6.35 5.00 16.27
C ALA A 224 5.81 4.09 17.38
N LYS A 225 6.71 3.40 18.09
CA LYS A 225 6.34 2.63 19.26
C LYS A 225 5.76 3.57 20.33
N PRO A 226 4.67 3.20 21.02
CA PRO A 226 4.17 3.99 22.12
C PRO A 226 5.23 4.08 23.22
N THR A 227 5.33 5.23 23.88
CA THR A 227 6.19 5.40 25.05
C THR A 227 5.75 4.42 26.13
N PRO A 228 6.65 3.59 26.69
CA PRO A 228 6.32 2.69 27.79
C PRO A 228 5.67 3.45 28.95
N ALA A 229 4.59 2.92 29.53
CA ALA A 229 3.92 3.54 30.67
C ALA A 229 4.78 3.47 31.94
N PHE A 230 5.58 2.40 32.09
CA PHE A 230 6.41 2.16 33.27
C PHE A 230 7.76 1.57 32.86
N GLY A 231 8.77 1.77 33.70
CA GLY A 231 10.11 1.21 33.52
C GLY A 231 11.00 1.98 32.54
N PRO A 232 12.16 1.41 32.16
CA PRO A 232 13.14 2.08 31.32
C PRO A 232 12.55 2.62 30.01
N GLY A 233 12.72 3.92 29.77
CA GLY A 233 12.14 4.62 28.62
C GLY A 233 10.74 5.19 28.84
N SER A 234 10.13 5.01 30.02
CA SER A 234 8.93 5.77 30.41
C SER A 234 9.27 7.19 30.83
N VAL A 235 8.29 8.09 30.71
CA VAL A 235 8.45 9.50 31.14
C VAL A 235 8.79 9.57 32.62
N GLU A 236 8.11 8.78 33.46
CA GLU A 236 8.37 8.72 34.91
C GLU A 236 9.77 8.20 35.24
N TYR A 237 10.27 7.21 34.50
CA TYR A 237 11.61 6.68 34.72
C TYR A 237 12.69 7.68 34.34
N VAL A 238 12.53 8.35 33.18
CA VAL A 238 13.43 9.43 32.74
C VAL A 238 13.39 10.61 33.70
N ARG A 239 12.21 10.99 34.18
CA ARG A 239 12.03 12.04 35.17
C ARG A 239 12.73 11.70 36.48
N ARG A 240 12.54 10.48 37.01
CA ARG A 240 13.23 10.03 38.23
C ARG A 240 14.75 10.02 38.07
N GLN A 241 15.27 9.58 36.92
CA GLN A 241 16.70 9.64 36.65
C GLN A 241 17.23 11.09 36.55
N ALA A 242 16.46 12.00 35.96
CA ALA A 242 16.83 13.41 35.87
C ALA A 242 16.85 14.07 37.26
N GLU A 243 15.86 13.81 38.10
CA GLU A 243 15.82 14.26 39.49
C GLU A 243 17.01 13.70 40.30
N GLU A 244 17.38 12.43 40.10
CA GLU A 244 18.53 11.82 40.76
C GLU A 244 19.86 12.47 40.32
N LEU A 245 20.02 12.80 39.04
CA LEU A 245 21.18 13.52 38.53
C LEU A 245 21.28 14.96 39.04
N GLU A 246 20.15 15.68 39.12
CA GLU A 246 20.11 17.05 39.65
C GLU A 246 20.47 17.10 41.15
N LEU A 247 20.04 16.09 41.91
CA LEU A 247 20.43 15.93 43.31
C LEU A 247 21.93 15.62 43.48
N LEU A 248 22.50 14.81 42.59
CA LEU A 248 23.94 14.54 42.56
C LEU A 248 24.75 15.78 42.18
N GLU A 249 24.26 16.58 41.24
CA GLU A 249 24.90 17.84 40.83
C GLU A 249 24.89 18.87 41.97
N THR A 250 23.75 19.06 42.62
CA THR A 250 23.65 19.97 43.78
C THR A 250 24.49 19.50 44.98
N GLN A 251 24.60 18.20 45.24
CA GLN A 251 25.54 17.67 46.24
C GLN A 251 26.99 17.92 45.86
N SER A 252 27.37 17.73 44.60
CA SER A 252 28.74 18.00 44.14
C SER A 252 29.12 19.48 44.24
N ILE A 253 28.17 20.39 43.99
CA ILE A 253 28.37 21.83 44.14
C ILE A 253 28.51 22.19 45.63
N ALA A 254 27.69 21.59 46.51
CA ALA A 254 27.80 21.78 47.95
C ALA A 254 29.16 21.30 48.50
N ASP A 255 29.65 20.14 48.05
CA ASP A 255 30.96 19.60 48.46
C ASP A 255 32.14 20.42 47.90
N THR A 256 31.98 21.03 46.73
CA THR A 256 33.00 21.91 46.12
C THR A 256 33.08 23.26 46.83
N VAL A 257 31.93 23.83 47.25
CA VAL A 257 31.89 25.09 48.01
C VAL A 257 32.46 24.91 49.42
N VAL A 258 32.25 23.75 50.05
CA VAL A 258 32.86 23.42 51.35
C VAL A 258 34.37 23.19 51.24
N SER A 259 34.85 22.61 50.13
CA SER A 259 36.29 22.38 49.89
C SER A 259 37.11 23.65 49.60
N THR A 260 36.48 24.76 49.19
CA THR A 260 37.17 26.06 49.06
C THR A 260 37.38 26.82 50.37
N THR A 261 36.96 26.27 51.52
CA THR A 261 37.16 26.87 52.84
C THR A 261 37.85 25.98 53.89
N SER A 262 38.44 24.85 53.49
CA SER A 262 39.15 23.99 54.44
C SER A 262 40.44 23.42 53.86
N THR A 263 41.54 24.13 54.12
CA THR A 263 42.79 23.45 54.45
C THR A 263 42.56 22.50 55.64
N ALA A 264 43.00 21.26 55.46
CA ALA A 264 43.30 20.22 56.45
C ALA A 264 42.11 19.43 57.06
N VAL A 265 42.00 18.15 56.68
CA VAL A 265 42.28 16.94 57.51
C VAL A 265 41.70 15.70 56.82
N GLU A 266 42.46 14.62 56.87
CA GLU A 266 42.23 13.27 56.35
C GLU A 266 40.91 12.61 56.81
N GLY A 267 40.37 11.70 55.99
CA GLY A 267 39.42 10.68 56.43
C GLY A 267 38.35 10.33 55.40
N ALA A 268 38.59 9.30 54.59
CA ALA A 268 37.57 8.73 53.71
C ALA A 268 36.44 8.06 54.53
N PRO A 269 35.15 8.33 54.27
CA PRO A 269 34.07 7.55 54.84
C PRO A 269 33.70 6.40 53.90
N SER A 270 33.99 5.18 54.35
CA SER A 270 33.39 3.95 53.83
C SER A 270 31.86 4.04 53.92
N LYS A 271 31.18 3.91 52.77
CA LYS A 271 29.72 3.77 52.72
C LYS A 271 29.31 2.43 53.36
N SER A 272 28.93 2.46 54.64
CA SER A 272 28.29 1.32 55.31
C SER A 272 26.82 1.25 54.92
N TYR A 273 26.43 0.12 54.34
CA TYR A 273 25.06 -0.21 53.92
C TYR A 273 24.20 -0.56 55.15
N ALA A 274 23.02 0.06 55.26
CA ALA A 274 22.04 -0.25 56.30
C ALA A 274 21.43 -1.65 56.04
N GLY A 275 21.98 -2.66 56.71
CA GLY A 275 21.57 -4.07 56.58
C GLY A 275 22.69 -5.09 56.87
N ALA A 276 23.92 -4.64 57.18
CA ALA A 276 25.08 -5.51 57.32
C ALA A 276 25.10 -6.46 58.54
N GLU A 277 24.16 -6.35 59.49
CA GLU A 277 24.17 -7.15 60.74
C GLU A 277 22.89 -7.98 60.99
N ALA A 278 22.04 -8.18 59.97
CA ALA A 278 20.80 -8.94 60.14
C ALA A 278 20.93 -10.42 59.76
N TYR A 279 21.99 -11.11 60.20
CA TYR A 279 22.02 -12.60 60.24
C TYR A 279 23.00 -13.07 61.33
N TYR A 280 22.48 -13.35 62.52
CA TYR A 280 22.92 -14.42 63.41
C TYR A 280 21.75 -14.87 64.28
#